data_AF-A0A257MIT9-F1
#
_entry.id   AF-A0A257MIT9-F1
#
_cell.length_a   1.000
_cell.length_b   1.000
_cell.length_c   1.000
_cell.angle_alpha   90.00
_cell.angle_beta   90.00
_cell.angle_gamma   90.00
#
_symmetry.space_group_name_H-M   'P 1'
#
loop_
_entity.id
_entity.type
_entity.pdbx_description
1 polymer ?
#
loop_
_entity_poly.entity_id
_entity_poly.type
_entity_poly.pdbx_seq_one_letter_code
_entity_poly.pdbx_strand_id
1 'polypeptide(L)'
;DKRWERVEKAYRCLTEGIGLCAGSAREAVEKGYSRGENDEFLQPTLVDKDGLIQDNDSIIFFNFRPDRAREMTRAFVDRDFKEFATRPIKVHYTCMTQYDATLEVPIAFPAQNLEDTLGQVISRAGLQQLRIAETEKYAHVTYFFNGGRETPNPGEDRCLIPSPRVATYDLQPEMSALLVRDEVISRIERDVYHLMVINFANPDMVGHTGIFDAAVAAVEVVDGCVGAVVEKILEKGGAALLTADHGNAEKMRDEKSGQPHTAHTTNPVPFSLIMDGGEGCDGRKRIELREDGILADIAPTALKLLHIDQPVAMTGRSLIK
;
A
#
# COMPACT_ATOMS: atom_id res chain seq x y z
N ASP A 1 -9.54 -6.65 -20.20
CA ASP A 1 -10.05 -7.92 -20.78
C ASP A 1 -9.95 -8.01 -22.30
N LYS A 2 -9.52 -6.96 -23.00
CA LYS A 2 -9.42 -6.93 -24.47
C LYS A 2 -10.75 -7.25 -25.17
N ARG A 3 -11.86 -6.85 -24.54
CA ARG A 3 -13.21 -6.96 -25.11
C ARG A 3 -13.48 -5.72 -25.96
N TRP A 4 -12.75 -5.67 -27.08
CA TRP A 4 -12.65 -4.51 -27.96
C TRP A 4 -13.98 -4.12 -28.61
N GLU A 5 -14.91 -5.07 -28.76
CA GLU A 5 -16.26 -4.80 -29.24
C GLU A 5 -17.03 -3.82 -28.33
N ARG A 6 -16.66 -3.75 -27.05
CA ARG A 6 -17.25 -2.82 -26.07
C ARG A 6 -16.59 -1.46 -26.15
N VAL A 7 -15.26 -1.45 -26.29
CA VAL A 7 -14.45 -0.24 -26.40
C VAL A 7 -14.79 0.51 -27.70
N GLU A 8 -14.95 -0.22 -28.81
CA GLU A 8 -15.33 0.33 -30.11
C GLU A 8 -16.65 1.09 -30.04
N LYS A 9 -17.69 0.54 -29.39
CA LYS A 9 -18.98 1.23 -29.23
C LYS A 9 -18.82 2.60 -28.56
N ALA A 10 -18.04 2.67 -27.49
CA ALA A 10 -17.79 3.93 -26.79
C ALA A 10 -16.93 4.88 -27.64
N TYR A 11 -15.87 4.37 -28.28
CA TYR A 11 -14.98 5.15 -29.14
C TYR A 11 -15.75 5.79 -30.32
N ARG A 12 -16.59 5.02 -31.02
CA ARG A 12 -17.38 5.52 -32.15
C ARG A 12 -18.47 6.49 -31.71
N CYS A 13 -19.05 6.31 -30.53
CA CYS A 13 -19.96 7.31 -29.97
C CYS A 13 -19.26 8.66 -29.74
N LEU A 14 -18.03 8.63 -29.22
CA LEU A 14 -17.25 9.83 -28.91
C LEU A 14 -16.67 10.54 -30.16
N THR A 15 -16.33 9.79 -31.21
CA THR A 15 -15.57 10.31 -32.37
C THR A 15 -16.38 10.40 -33.66
N GLU A 16 -17.41 9.57 -33.82
CA GLU A 16 -18.23 9.46 -35.03
C GLU A 16 -19.71 9.77 -34.76
N GLY A 17 -20.12 9.91 -33.49
CA GLY A 17 -21.53 10.08 -33.10
C GLY A 17 -22.38 8.84 -33.31
N ILE A 18 -21.76 7.66 -33.37
CA ILE A 18 -22.47 6.39 -33.59
C ILE A 18 -22.81 5.77 -32.24
N GLY A 19 -24.08 5.83 -31.89
CA GLY A 19 -24.64 5.32 -30.64
C GLY A 19 -26.14 5.56 -30.59
N LEU A 20 -26.73 5.44 -29.40
CA LEU A 20 -28.09 5.92 -29.16
C LEU A 20 -28.11 7.46 -29.07
N CYS A 21 -29.29 8.07 -29.15
CA CYS A 21 -29.43 9.53 -29.00
C CYS A 21 -30.46 9.90 -27.92
N ALA A 22 -30.18 10.97 -27.19
CA ALA A 22 -31.10 11.60 -26.24
C ALA A 22 -30.90 13.12 -26.23
N GLY A 23 -31.89 13.90 -25.77
CA GLY A 23 -31.78 15.36 -25.67
C GLY A 23 -31.03 15.84 -24.42
N SER A 24 -30.71 14.94 -23.48
CA SER A 24 -29.90 15.25 -22.30
C SER A 24 -29.30 13.97 -21.69
N ALA A 25 -28.29 14.14 -20.82
CA ALA A 25 -27.71 13.01 -20.06
C ALA A 25 -28.75 12.32 -19.18
N ARG A 26 -29.65 13.08 -18.54
CA ARG A 26 -30.74 12.53 -17.73
C ARG A 26 -31.67 11.65 -18.58
N GLU A 27 -32.08 12.15 -19.74
CA GLU A 27 -32.94 11.39 -20.65
C GLU A 27 -32.24 10.13 -21.18
N ALA A 28 -30.93 10.18 -21.44
CA ALA A 28 -30.15 9.01 -21.84
C ALA A 28 -30.22 7.88 -20.79
N VAL A 29 -30.02 8.23 -19.51
CA VAL A 29 -30.11 7.29 -18.39
C VAL A 29 -31.53 6.75 -18.21
N GLU A 30 -32.55 7.63 -18.22
CA GLU A 30 -33.96 7.23 -18.10
C GLU A 30 -34.38 6.26 -19.21
N LYS A 31 -33.97 6.54 -20.46
CA LYS A 31 -34.19 5.61 -21.58
C LYS A 31 -33.44 4.30 -21.40
N GLY A 32 -32.21 4.32 -20.89
CA GLY A 32 -31.46 3.10 -20.56
C GLY A 32 -32.17 2.22 -19.55
N TYR A 33 -32.63 2.80 -18.44
CA TYR A 33 -33.38 2.07 -17.43
C TYR A 33 -34.69 1.51 -17.98
N SER A 34 -35.37 2.25 -18.88
CA SER A 34 -36.58 1.74 -19.55
C SER A 34 -36.31 0.54 -20.47
N ARG A 35 -35.06 0.35 -20.92
CA ARG A 35 -34.59 -0.82 -21.68
C ARG A 35 -34.08 -1.96 -20.77
N GLY A 36 -34.15 -1.80 -19.45
CA GLY A 36 -33.62 -2.77 -18.50
C GLY A 36 -32.10 -2.73 -18.33
N GLU A 37 -31.44 -1.67 -18.81
CA GLU A 37 -30.02 -1.42 -18.56
C GLU A 37 -29.82 -0.83 -17.15
N ASN A 38 -28.65 -1.06 -16.55
CA ASN A 38 -28.20 -0.34 -15.35
C ASN A 38 -26.97 0.52 -15.69
N ASP A 39 -26.45 1.27 -14.72
CA ASP A 39 -25.34 2.21 -14.92
C ASP A 39 -24.10 1.61 -15.60
N GLU A 40 -23.75 0.37 -15.25
CA GLU A 40 -22.58 -0.32 -15.82
C GLU A 40 -22.81 -0.73 -17.29
N PHE A 41 -24.06 -0.97 -17.68
CA PHE A 41 -24.43 -1.54 -18.98
C PHE A 41 -25.16 -0.57 -19.91
N LEU A 42 -25.26 0.72 -19.53
CA LEU A 42 -25.80 1.77 -20.40
C LEU A 42 -25.06 1.76 -21.74
N GLN A 43 -25.82 1.63 -22.83
CA GLN A 43 -25.22 1.73 -24.15
C GLN A 43 -24.73 3.17 -24.41
N PRO A 44 -23.58 3.36 -25.10
CA PRO A 44 -23.10 4.69 -25.47
C PRO A 44 -24.18 5.52 -26.15
N THR A 45 -24.46 6.69 -25.58
CA THR A 45 -25.57 7.56 -25.98
C THR A 45 -25.07 8.98 -26.19
N LEU A 46 -25.27 9.50 -27.39
CA LEU A 46 -24.97 10.86 -27.79
C LEU A 46 -26.05 11.82 -27.26
N VAL A 47 -25.63 12.88 -26.59
CA VAL A 47 -26.53 13.93 -26.05
C VAL A 47 -26.34 15.28 -26.72
N ASP A 48 -25.20 15.49 -27.37
CA ASP A 48 -24.88 16.66 -28.16
C ASP A 48 -24.11 16.21 -29.40
N LYS A 49 -24.69 16.47 -30.58
CA LYS A 49 -24.09 16.13 -31.88
C LYS A 49 -22.87 16.99 -32.22
N ASP A 50 -22.75 18.15 -31.58
CA ASP A 50 -21.66 19.10 -31.80
C ASP A 50 -20.51 18.86 -30.78
N GLY A 51 -20.72 17.99 -29.79
CA GLY A 51 -19.75 17.60 -28.76
C GLY A 51 -18.85 16.41 -29.11
N LEU A 52 -18.70 16.08 -30.39
CA LEU A 52 -17.84 15.00 -30.86
C LEU A 52 -16.37 15.41 -30.81
N ILE A 53 -15.49 14.49 -30.44
CA ILE A 53 -14.04 14.70 -30.44
C ILE A 53 -13.56 14.91 -31.88
N GLN A 54 -12.85 16.01 -32.14
CA GLN A 54 -12.27 16.37 -33.43
C GLN A 54 -10.74 16.50 -33.37
N ASP A 55 -10.15 16.76 -34.54
CA ASP A 55 -8.73 17.03 -34.66
C ASP A 55 -8.32 18.27 -33.84
N ASN A 56 -7.24 18.10 -33.09
CA ASN A 56 -6.60 19.06 -32.18
C ASN A 56 -7.37 19.34 -30.88
N ASP A 57 -8.41 18.57 -30.57
CA ASP A 57 -9.06 18.64 -29.25
C ASP A 57 -8.15 18.10 -28.15
N SER A 58 -8.42 18.54 -26.92
CA SER A 58 -7.74 18.04 -25.72
C SER A 58 -8.63 17.06 -24.95
N ILE A 59 -8.06 15.93 -24.54
CA ILE A 59 -8.70 14.92 -23.70
C ILE A 59 -7.92 14.82 -22.40
N ILE A 60 -8.60 15.03 -21.27
CA ILE A 60 -8.08 14.70 -19.95
C ILE A 60 -8.83 13.48 -19.45
N PHE A 61 -8.19 12.30 -19.51
CA PHE A 61 -8.78 11.11 -18.92
C PHE A 61 -8.48 11.13 -17.42
N PHE A 62 -9.47 11.45 -16.59
CA PHE A 62 -9.27 11.71 -15.17
C PHE A 62 -9.20 10.45 -14.28
N ASN A 63 -9.39 9.25 -14.83
CA ASN A 63 -9.29 8.01 -14.06
C ASN A 63 -7.87 7.83 -13.51
N PHE A 64 -7.65 7.73 -12.20
CA PHE A 64 -6.29 7.50 -11.68
C PHE A 64 -5.85 6.03 -11.71
N ARG A 65 -6.78 5.09 -11.95
CA ARG A 65 -6.50 3.64 -11.93
C ARG A 65 -6.24 3.11 -13.36
N PRO A 66 -5.09 2.47 -13.59
CA PRO A 66 -4.61 2.19 -14.95
C PRO A 66 -5.34 1.03 -15.65
N ASP A 67 -5.72 -0.02 -14.91
CA ASP A 67 -6.20 -1.29 -15.46
C ASP A 67 -7.34 -1.16 -16.48
N ARG A 68 -8.37 -0.36 -16.18
CA ARG A 68 -9.53 -0.14 -17.06
C ARG A 68 -9.38 1.05 -18.01
N ALA A 69 -8.46 1.97 -17.73
CA ALA A 69 -8.22 3.15 -18.57
C ALA A 69 -7.37 2.84 -19.82
N ARG A 70 -6.53 1.79 -19.77
CA ARG A 70 -5.61 1.40 -20.85
C ARG A 70 -6.27 1.20 -22.21
N GLU A 71 -7.36 0.45 -22.27
CA GLU A 71 -7.95 0.02 -23.55
C GLU A 71 -8.45 1.22 -24.37
N MET A 72 -9.21 2.12 -23.75
CA MET A 72 -9.68 3.36 -24.42
C MET A 72 -8.52 4.29 -24.76
N THR A 73 -7.52 4.40 -23.88
CA THR A 73 -6.32 5.23 -24.13
C THR A 73 -5.61 4.77 -25.40
N ARG A 74 -5.35 3.46 -25.55
CA ARG A 74 -4.72 2.90 -26.75
C ARG A 74 -5.50 3.21 -28.02
N ALA A 75 -6.84 3.11 -28.00
CA ALA A 75 -7.66 3.43 -29.16
C ALA A 75 -7.51 4.90 -29.65
N PHE A 76 -7.13 5.84 -28.78
CA PHE A 76 -6.87 7.22 -29.15
C PHE A 76 -5.43 7.53 -29.53
N VAL A 77 -4.44 6.92 -28.88
CA VAL A 77 -3.03 7.39 -28.96
C VAL A 77 -2.04 6.38 -29.50
N ASP A 78 -2.37 5.09 -29.52
CA ASP A 78 -1.47 4.05 -30.00
C ASP A 78 -1.48 4.02 -31.53
N ARG A 79 -0.34 4.37 -32.15
CA ARG A 79 -0.20 4.43 -33.61
C ARG A 79 -0.27 3.06 -34.28
N ASP A 80 0.02 2.01 -33.51
CA ASP A 80 -0.01 0.63 -33.98
C ASP A 80 -1.30 -0.10 -33.58
N PHE A 81 -2.31 0.64 -33.10
CA PHE A 81 -3.61 0.09 -32.73
C PHE A 81 -4.30 -0.59 -33.93
N LYS A 82 -4.60 -1.89 -33.77
CA LYS A 82 -5.19 -2.74 -34.83
C LYS A 82 -6.38 -3.58 -34.34
N GLU A 83 -6.88 -3.30 -33.15
CA GLU A 83 -7.89 -4.14 -32.49
C GLU A 83 -9.31 -3.85 -33.04
N PHE A 84 -9.53 -2.65 -33.57
CA PHE A 84 -10.68 -2.26 -34.40
C PHE A 84 -10.34 -1.02 -35.25
N ALA A 85 -11.19 -0.66 -36.21
CA ALA A 85 -11.00 0.51 -37.06
C ALA A 85 -11.25 1.81 -36.29
N THR A 86 -10.26 2.69 -36.23
CA THR A 86 -10.36 4.01 -35.58
C THR A 86 -10.44 5.13 -36.62
N ARG A 87 -11.14 6.21 -36.28
CA ARG A 87 -11.07 7.45 -37.07
C ARG A 87 -9.68 8.06 -36.83
N PRO A 88 -8.95 8.48 -37.86
CA PRO A 88 -7.60 9.04 -37.70
C PRO A 88 -7.66 10.46 -37.16
N ILE A 89 -7.98 10.61 -35.88
CA ILE A 89 -8.06 11.90 -35.19
C ILE A 89 -6.75 12.15 -34.43
N LYS A 90 -6.22 13.38 -34.50
CA LYS A 90 -5.10 13.82 -33.68
C LYS A 90 -5.62 14.58 -32.47
N VAL A 91 -5.31 14.12 -31.26
CA VAL A 91 -5.75 14.74 -30.01
C VAL A 91 -4.57 15.02 -29.07
N HIS A 92 -4.73 16.02 -28.20
CA HIS A 92 -3.85 16.22 -27.04
C HIS A 92 -4.38 15.39 -25.88
N TYR A 93 -3.79 14.21 -25.66
CA TYR A 93 -4.28 13.26 -24.67
C TYR A 93 -3.44 13.30 -23.38
N THR A 94 -4.07 13.64 -22.26
CA THR A 94 -3.42 13.62 -20.94
C THR A 94 -4.07 12.55 -20.05
N CYS A 95 -3.25 11.68 -19.48
CA CYS A 95 -3.66 10.71 -18.48
C CYS A 95 -3.50 11.30 -17.07
N MET A 96 -4.40 10.98 -16.15
CA MET A 96 -4.27 11.37 -14.74
C MET A 96 -3.03 10.75 -14.10
N THR A 97 -2.81 9.46 -14.35
CA THR A 97 -1.63 8.70 -13.91
C THR A 97 -1.08 7.89 -15.09
N GLN A 98 0.04 7.19 -14.90
CA GLN A 98 0.62 6.34 -15.94
C GLN A 98 -0.23 5.07 -16.13
N TYR A 99 -1.03 5.03 -17.21
CA TYR A 99 -1.85 3.86 -17.53
C TYR A 99 -1.04 2.73 -18.13
N ASP A 100 -0.11 3.05 -19.03
CA ASP A 100 0.72 2.11 -19.74
C ASP A 100 2.10 2.74 -19.99
N ALA A 101 3.16 2.07 -19.56
CA ALA A 101 4.54 2.56 -19.69
C ALA A 101 5.02 2.62 -21.16
N THR A 102 4.34 1.92 -22.07
CA THR A 102 4.70 1.87 -23.50
C THR A 102 4.13 3.03 -24.30
N LEU A 103 3.25 3.86 -23.72
CA LEU A 103 2.61 4.98 -24.40
C LEU A 103 3.30 6.30 -24.05
N GLU A 104 3.67 7.05 -25.08
CA GLU A 104 4.26 8.39 -24.95
C GLU A 104 3.14 9.45 -24.90
N VAL A 105 2.51 9.60 -23.73
CA VAL A 105 1.47 10.61 -23.48
C VAL A 105 1.76 11.44 -22.22
N PRO A 106 1.38 12.74 -22.19
CA PRO A 106 1.42 13.54 -20.98
C PRO A 106 0.72 12.88 -19.78
N ILE A 107 1.37 12.89 -18.62
CA ILE A 107 0.85 12.37 -17.35
C ILE A 107 0.73 13.52 -16.36
N ALA A 108 -0.46 13.75 -15.81
CA ALA A 108 -0.70 14.83 -14.85
C ALA A 108 0.01 14.57 -13.50
N PHE A 109 -0.08 13.34 -13.00
CA PHE A 109 0.57 12.89 -11.78
C PHE A 109 1.47 11.68 -12.08
N PRO A 110 2.74 11.90 -12.48
CA PRO A 110 3.66 10.82 -12.81
C PRO A 110 3.94 9.96 -11.58
N ALA A 111 4.32 8.70 -11.82
CA ALA A 111 4.77 7.81 -10.74
C ALA A 111 5.97 8.45 -10.02
N GLN A 112 5.90 8.49 -8.70
CA GLN A 112 7.01 8.96 -7.88
C GLN A 112 7.93 7.77 -7.59
N ASN A 113 9.19 7.87 -8.00
CA ASN A 113 10.22 6.96 -7.52
C ASN A 113 10.62 7.41 -6.12
N LEU A 114 10.40 6.56 -5.14
CA LEU A 114 10.92 6.80 -3.79
C LEU A 114 12.42 6.50 -3.80
N GLU A 115 13.19 7.52 -3.48
CA GLU A 115 14.62 7.46 -3.22
C GLU A 115 14.86 7.70 -1.73
N ASP A 116 16.03 7.29 -1.26
CA ASP A 116 16.44 7.47 0.14
C ASP A 116 15.46 6.89 1.17
N THR A 117 14.80 5.78 0.81
CA THR A 117 14.06 4.97 1.79
C THR A 117 15.01 4.49 2.90
N LEU A 118 14.47 4.19 4.09
CA LEU A 118 15.29 3.75 5.23
C LEU A 118 16.25 2.62 4.82
N GLY A 119 15.76 1.60 4.10
CA GLY A 119 16.59 0.49 3.64
C GLY A 119 17.76 0.92 2.74
N GLN A 120 17.55 1.88 1.84
CA GLN A 120 18.60 2.44 0.99
C GLN A 120 19.63 3.24 1.80
N VAL A 121 19.19 4.03 2.78
CA VAL A 121 20.07 4.82 3.65
C VAL A 121 20.97 3.91 4.48
N ILE A 122 20.40 2.88 5.12
CA ILE A 122 21.17 1.88 5.89
C ILE A 122 22.18 1.15 5.00
N SER A 123 21.76 0.75 3.79
CA SER A 123 22.62 0.07 2.82
C SER A 123 23.80 0.94 2.39
N ARG A 124 23.57 2.23 2.09
CA ARG A 124 24.65 3.17 1.72
C ARG A 124 25.62 3.45 2.86
N ALA A 125 25.16 3.37 4.10
CA ALA A 125 26.04 3.42 5.28
C ALA A 125 26.87 2.13 5.48
N GLY A 126 26.71 1.13 4.61
CA GLY A 126 27.43 -0.15 4.67
C GLY A 126 26.92 -1.10 5.76
N LEU A 127 25.76 -0.81 6.35
CA LEU A 127 25.21 -1.55 7.48
C LEU A 127 24.30 -2.70 7.00
N GLN A 128 24.35 -3.82 7.72
CA GLN A 128 23.50 -4.97 7.45
C GLN A 128 22.10 -4.76 8.03
N GLN A 129 21.08 -5.25 7.33
CA GLN A 129 19.69 -5.16 7.74
C GLN A 129 18.92 -6.46 7.47
N LEU A 130 17.91 -6.75 8.28
CA LEU A 130 17.02 -7.90 8.10
C LEU A 130 15.58 -7.45 7.86
N ARG A 131 14.90 -8.09 6.91
CA ARG A 131 13.43 -8.07 6.76
C ARG A 131 12.88 -9.44 7.08
N ILE A 132 11.91 -9.52 7.98
CA ILE A 132 11.32 -10.80 8.37
C ILE A 132 9.83 -10.67 8.67
N ALA A 133 9.06 -11.57 8.07
CA ALA A 133 7.63 -11.70 8.28
C ALA A 133 7.18 -13.09 7.83
N GLU A 134 5.95 -13.45 8.22
CA GLU A 134 5.26 -14.55 7.56
C GLU A 134 4.69 -14.15 6.18
N THR A 135 4.16 -15.12 5.43
CA THR A 135 3.84 -14.98 4.00
C THR A 135 2.90 -13.82 3.71
N GLU A 136 1.83 -13.68 4.50
CA GLU A 136 0.82 -12.61 4.34
C GLU A 136 1.42 -11.19 4.41
N LYS A 137 2.49 -11.03 5.19
CA LYS A 137 3.13 -9.72 5.41
C LYS A 137 4.54 -9.60 4.83
N TYR A 138 5.00 -10.60 4.08
CA TYR A 138 6.34 -10.58 3.47
C TYR A 138 6.53 -9.43 2.47
N ALA A 139 5.55 -9.16 1.60
CA ALA A 139 5.60 -8.02 0.67
C ALA A 139 5.66 -6.67 1.43
N HIS A 140 5.09 -6.61 2.63
CA HIS A 140 5.00 -5.40 3.45
C HIS A 140 6.37 -5.01 4.00
N VAL A 141 7.14 -5.96 4.53
CA VAL A 141 8.51 -5.71 5.03
C VAL A 141 9.57 -5.67 3.92
N THR A 142 9.21 -6.02 2.67
CA THR A 142 10.12 -6.04 1.51
C THR A 142 9.75 -4.98 0.48
N TYR A 143 8.90 -5.32 -0.49
CA TYR A 143 8.49 -4.47 -1.61
C TYR A 143 7.96 -3.11 -1.14
N PHE A 144 6.95 -3.09 -0.25
CA PHE A 144 6.34 -1.86 0.21
C PHE A 144 7.30 -1.03 1.08
N PHE A 145 8.00 -1.67 2.03
CA PHE A 145 9.00 -0.99 2.86
C PHE A 145 10.16 -0.38 2.05
N ASN A 146 10.51 -1.00 0.90
CA ASN A 146 11.51 -0.48 -0.04
C ASN A 146 10.93 0.51 -1.07
N GLY A 147 9.73 1.04 -0.84
CA GLY A 147 9.12 2.04 -1.71
C GLY A 147 8.73 1.50 -3.09
N GLY A 148 8.29 0.24 -3.15
CA GLY A 148 7.87 -0.44 -4.38
C GLY A 148 9.00 -1.08 -5.19
N ARG A 149 10.13 -1.43 -4.54
CA ARG A 149 11.28 -2.08 -5.18
C ARG A 149 11.43 -3.53 -4.72
N GLU A 150 11.34 -4.46 -5.68
CA GLU A 150 11.51 -5.90 -5.43
C GLU A 150 12.95 -6.29 -5.08
N THR A 151 13.93 -5.72 -5.77
CA THR A 151 15.35 -6.04 -5.55
C THR A 151 15.78 -5.63 -4.13
N PRO A 152 16.38 -6.55 -3.33
CA PRO A 152 16.94 -6.21 -2.03
C PRO A 152 18.06 -5.18 -2.15
N ASN A 153 18.19 -4.30 -1.16
CA ASN A 153 19.35 -3.42 -1.08
C ASN A 153 20.63 -4.23 -0.77
N PRO A 154 21.83 -3.79 -1.16
CA PRO A 154 23.07 -4.39 -0.67
C PRO A 154 23.09 -4.45 0.87
N GLY A 155 23.42 -5.62 1.45
CA GLY A 155 23.37 -5.84 2.89
C GLY A 155 21.97 -6.05 3.48
N GLU A 156 20.93 -6.20 2.65
CA GLU A 156 19.57 -6.58 3.07
C GLU A 156 19.35 -8.08 2.97
N ASP A 157 19.26 -8.74 4.11
CA ASP A 157 18.76 -10.11 4.22
C ASP A 157 17.24 -10.13 4.33
N ARG A 158 16.61 -11.15 3.74
CA ARG A 158 15.17 -11.39 3.82
C ARG A 158 14.90 -12.80 4.35
N CYS A 159 13.95 -12.91 5.27
CA CYS A 159 13.48 -14.20 5.78
C CYS A 159 11.95 -14.27 5.68
N LEU A 160 11.46 -15.31 5.00
CA LEU A 160 10.05 -15.60 4.81
C LEU A 160 9.69 -16.82 5.65
N ILE A 161 8.77 -16.65 6.59
CA ILE A 161 8.15 -17.77 7.30
C ILE A 161 6.85 -18.15 6.58
N PRO A 162 6.62 -19.43 6.23
CA PRO A 162 5.36 -19.85 5.62
C PRO A 162 4.18 -19.62 6.57
N SER A 163 3.17 -18.85 6.16
CA SER A 163 1.91 -18.74 6.90
C SER A 163 1.16 -20.09 6.92
N PRO A 164 0.33 -20.38 7.92
CA PRO A 164 -0.39 -21.65 7.97
C PRO A 164 -1.38 -21.77 6.82
N ARG A 165 -1.56 -23.00 6.34
CA ARG A 165 -2.52 -23.32 5.27
C ARG A 165 -3.90 -23.61 5.87
N VAL A 166 -4.57 -22.57 6.33
CA VAL A 166 -5.95 -22.60 6.85
C VAL A 166 -6.89 -21.81 5.95
N ALA A 167 -8.20 -22.09 6.02
CA ALA A 167 -9.19 -21.37 5.20
C ALA A 167 -9.33 -19.90 5.62
N THR A 168 -9.34 -19.66 6.93
CA THR A 168 -9.35 -18.35 7.58
C THR A 168 -8.52 -18.44 8.86
N TYR A 169 -7.86 -17.35 9.24
CA TYR A 169 -6.86 -17.37 10.33
C TYR A 169 -7.44 -17.42 11.74
N ASP A 170 -8.75 -17.26 11.91
CA ASP A 170 -9.43 -17.55 13.19
C ASP A 170 -9.29 -19.01 13.62
N LEU A 171 -9.05 -19.93 12.67
CA LEU A 171 -8.80 -21.35 12.95
C LEU A 171 -7.41 -21.60 13.55
N GLN A 172 -6.49 -20.65 13.40
CA GLN A 172 -5.13 -20.71 13.95
C GLN A 172 -4.64 -19.29 14.28
N PRO A 173 -5.17 -18.64 15.34
CA PRO A 173 -4.89 -17.24 15.65
C PRO A 173 -3.42 -16.93 15.94
N GLU A 174 -2.65 -17.92 16.38
CA GLU A 174 -1.20 -17.83 16.57
C GLU A 174 -0.41 -17.70 15.26
N MET A 175 -1.06 -18.01 14.14
CA MET A 175 -0.48 -18.04 12.79
C MET A 175 0.93 -18.66 12.80
N SER A 176 1.94 -17.92 12.32
CA SER A 176 3.35 -18.32 12.41
C SER A 176 4.16 -17.40 13.32
N ALA A 177 3.52 -16.65 14.21
CA ALA A 177 4.18 -15.67 15.08
C ALA A 177 5.30 -16.29 15.93
N LEU A 178 5.09 -17.49 16.45
CA LEU A 178 6.09 -18.22 17.26
C LEU A 178 7.33 -18.57 16.42
N LEU A 179 7.15 -18.98 15.16
CA LEU A 179 8.24 -19.27 14.25
C LEU A 179 8.99 -18.00 13.83
N VAL A 180 8.26 -16.90 13.60
CA VAL A 180 8.86 -15.57 13.35
C VAL A 180 9.70 -15.14 14.55
N ARG A 181 9.16 -15.24 15.77
CA ARG A 181 9.87 -14.93 17.03
C ARG A 181 11.17 -15.72 17.14
N ASP A 182 11.11 -17.04 16.96
CA ASP A 182 12.27 -17.92 17.14
C ASP A 182 13.38 -17.63 16.12
N GLU A 183 13.00 -17.39 14.85
CA GLU A 183 13.95 -16.99 13.82
C GLU A 183 14.53 -15.58 14.09
N VAL A 184 13.72 -14.62 14.54
CA VAL A 184 14.21 -13.29 14.94
C VAL A 184 15.24 -13.41 16.06
N ILE A 185 14.95 -14.17 17.11
CA ILE A 185 15.87 -14.37 18.24
C ILE A 185 17.19 -14.98 17.75
N SER A 186 17.12 -16.04 16.92
CA SER A 186 18.30 -16.64 16.28
C SER A 186 19.11 -15.64 15.45
N ARG A 187 18.43 -14.73 14.74
CA ARG A 187 19.08 -13.67 13.94
C ARG A 187 19.72 -12.59 14.79
N ILE A 188 19.13 -12.22 15.93
CA ILE A 188 19.73 -11.30 16.90
C ILE A 188 21.02 -11.89 17.49
N GLU A 189 21.05 -13.20 17.78
CA GLU A 189 22.22 -13.86 18.35
C GLU A 189 23.46 -13.82 17.44
N ARG A 190 23.25 -13.76 16.12
CA ARG A 190 24.33 -13.61 15.13
C ARG A 190 25.06 -12.28 15.23
N ASP A 191 24.42 -11.25 15.78
CA ASP A 191 25.02 -9.95 16.09
C ASP A 191 25.64 -9.24 14.86
N VAL A 192 24.97 -9.35 13.71
CA VAL A 192 25.43 -8.75 12.44
C VAL A 192 24.54 -7.61 11.95
N TYR A 193 23.27 -7.56 12.38
CA TYR A 193 22.27 -6.64 11.84
C TYR A 193 22.21 -5.35 12.65
N HIS A 194 22.19 -4.22 11.95
CA HIS A 194 22.05 -2.89 12.54
C HIS A 194 20.60 -2.38 12.47
N LEU A 195 19.80 -2.94 11.56
CA LEU A 195 18.36 -2.70 11.47
C LEU A 195 17.63 -4.03 11.24
N MET A 196 16.59 -4.30 12.02
CA MET A 196 15.69 -5.43 11.80
C MET A 196 14.26 -4.90 11.68
N VAL A 197 13.60 -5.23 10.57
CA VAL A 197 12.19 -4.88 10.31
C VAL A 197 11.37 -6.16 10.40
N ILE A 198 10.53 -6.23 11.42
CA ILE A 198 9.77 -7.42 11.80
C ILE A 198 8.28 -7.07 11.71
N ASN A 199 7.47 -7.93 11.09
CA ASN A 199 6.02 -7.80 11.10
C ASN A 199 5.38 -9.06 11.69
N PHE A 200 4.50 -8.85 12.69
CA PHE A 200 3.58 -9.86 13.21
C PHE A 200 2.20 -9.62 12.58
N ALA A 201 1.74 -10.56 11.75
CA ALA A 201 0.55 -10.40 10.92
C ALA A 201 -0.78 -10.55 11.69
N ASN A 202 -0.72 -11.20 12.85
CA ASN A 202 -1.88 -11.80 13.51
C ASN A 202 -3.01 -10.82 13.81
N PRO A 203 -2.78 -9.64 14.43
CA PRO A 203 -3.88 -8.76 14.82
C PRO A 203 -4.68 -8.27 13.61
N ASP A 204 -4.03 -8.14 12.45
CA ASP A 204 -4.70 -7.71 11.23
C ASP A 204 -5.41 -8.86 10.52
N MET A 205 -4.67 -9.94 10.23
CA MET A 205 -5.20 -11.07 9.47
C MET A 205 -6.34 -11.79 10.20
N VAL A 206 -6.25 -11.89 11.53
CA VAL A 206 -7.32 -12.46 12.37
C VAL A 206 -8.41 -11.41 12.64
N GLY A 207 -8.06 -10.13 12.75
CA GLY A 207 -9.03 -9.03 12.86
C GLY A 207 -10.02 -8.99 11.69
N HIS A 208 -9.55 -9.26 10.47
CA HIS A 208 -10.40 -9.37 9.27
C HIS A 208 -11.46 -10.48 9.32
N THR A 209 -11.34 -11.46 10.21
CA THR A 209 -12.36 -12.51 10.39
C THR A 209 -13.61 -12.00 11.11
N GLY A 210 -13.46 -10.91 11.90
CA GLY A 210 -14.54 -10.40 12.75
C GLY A 210 -14.86 -11.28 13.97
N ILE A 211 -14.07 -12.32 14.25
CA ILE A 211 -14.26 -13.22 15.39
C ILE A 211 -13.46 -12.68 16.58
N PHE A 212 -14.17 -12.07 17.54
CA PHE A 212 -13.56 -11.40 18.68
C PHE A 212 -12.60 -12.28 19.49
N ASP A 213 -13.04 -13.48 19.88
CA ASP A 213 -12.22 -14.38 20.72
C ASP A 213 -10.94 -14.82 20.01
N ALA A 214 -11.00 -15.00 18.68
CA ALA A 214 -9.82 -15.32 17.88
C ALA A 214 -8.86 -14.11 17.81
N ALA A 215 -9.38 -12.89 17.64
CA ALA A 215 -8.55 -11.69 17.64
C ALA A 215 -7.88 -11.45 19.01
N VAL A 216 -8.57 -11.75 20.12
CA VAL A 216 -7.97 -11.72 21.46
C VAL A 216 -6.79 -12.69 21.55
N ALA A 217 -6.99 -13.96 21.16
CA ALA A 217 -5.93 -14.96 21.17
C ALA A 217 -4.74 -14.57 20.26
N ALA A 218 -5.02 -13.97 19.10
CA ALA A 218 -3.99 -13.47 18.19
C ALA A 218 -3.13 -12.37 18.85
N VAL A 219 -3.75 -11.41 19.53
CA VAL A 219 -3.05 -10.32 20.23
C VAL A 219 -2.22 -10.86 21.40
N GLU A 220 -2.75 -11.80 22.19
CA GLU A 220 -2.03 -12.43 23.31
C GLU A 220 -0.77 -13.18 22.85
N VAL A 221 -0.85 -13.89 21.71
CA VAL A 221 0.32 -14.55 21.12
C VAL A 221 1.37 -13.54 20.68
N VAL A 222 0.95 -12.45 20.05
CA VAL A 222 1.87 -11.40 19.59
C VAL A 222 2.52 -10.68 20.76
N ASP A 223 1.78 -10.40 21.85
CA ASP A 223 2.33 -9.79 23.07
C ASP A 223 3.51 -10.61 23.62
N GLY A 224 3.32 -11.93 23.78
CA GLY A 224 4.39 -12.83 24.22
C GLY A 224 5.58 -12.90 23.25
N CYS A 225 5.33 -12.86 21.93
CA CYS A 225 6.39 -12.84 20.93
C CYS A 225 7.19 -11.54 20.94
N VAL A 226 6.51 -10.40 21.02
CA VAL A 226 7.13 -9.06 21.10
C VAL A 226 7.95 -8.96 22.37
N GLY A 227 7.43 -9.41 23.52
CA GLY A 227 8.16 -9.42 24.79
C GLY A 227 9.51 -10.15 24.67
N ALA A 228 9.50 -11.39 24.15
CA ALA A 228 10.72 -12.18 23.99
C ALA A 228 11.73 -11.57 23.00
N VAL A 229 11.26 -10.98 21.89
CA VAL A 229 12.13 -10.31 20.92
C VAL A 229 12.74 -9.04 21.52
N VAL A 230 11.94 -8.22 22.20
CA VAL A 230 12.40 -6.97 22.82
C VAL A 230 13.42 -7.27 23.92
N GLU A 231 13.17 -8.25 24.78
CA GLU A 231 14.13 -8.69 25.80
C GLU A 231 15.49 -9.04 25.18
N LYS A 232 15.49 -9.83 24.09
CA LYS A 232 16.72 -10.21 23.39
C LYS A 232 17.44 -9.03 22.75
N ILE A 233 16.71 -8.05 22.20
CA ILE A 233 17.28 -6.80 21.68
C ILE A 233 17.97 -6.02 22.80
N LEU A 234 17.34 -5.92 23.97
CA LEU A 234 17.89 -5.21 25.13
C LEU A 234 19.12 -5.90 25.71
N GLU A 235 19.16 -7.24 25.75
CA GLU A 235 20.35 -8.01 26.14
C GLU A 235 21.57 -7.69 25.29
N LYS A 236 21.35 -7.34 24.01
CA LYS A 236 22.39 -6.92 23.06
C LYS A 236 22.72 -5.42 23.13
N GLY A 237 22.11 -4.68 24.06
CA GLY A 237 22.28 -3.23 24.17
C GLY A 237 21.59 -2.44 23.04
N GLY A 238 20.65 -3.07 22.33
CA GLY A 238 19.91 -2.45 21.24
C GLY A 238 18.72 -1.62 21.69
N ALA A 239 17.96 -1.14 20.71
CA ALA A 239 16.70 -0.42 20.91
C ALA A 239 15.60 -1.00 20.01
N ALA A 240 14.37 -1.00 20.49
CA ALA A 240 13.19 -1.38 19.73
C ALA A 240 12.26 -0.17 19.52
N LEU A 241 11.85 0.03 18.26
CA LEU A 241 10.75 0.92 17.88
C LEU A 241 9.51 0.06 17.66
N LEU A 242 8.67 -0.07 18.68
CA LEU A 242 7.44 -0.87 18.62
C LEU A 242 6.26 0.00 18.20
N THR A 243 5.60 -0.35 17.10
CA THR A 243 4.49 0.41 16.52
C THR A 243 3.63 -0.47 15.61
N ALA A 244 2.60 0.09 14.98
CA ALA A 244 1.74 -0.56 13.99
C ALA A 244 1.60 0.31 12.74
N ASP A 245 1.25 -0.30 11.60
CA ASP A 245 0.98 0.40 10.34
C ASP A 245 -0.44 0.98 10.29
N HIS A 246 -1.40 0.34 10.96
CA HIS A 246 -2.77 0.83 11.17
C HIS A 246 -3.48 0.05 12.30
N GLY A 247 -4.72 0.43 12.62
CA GLY A 247 -5.60 -0.33 13.51
C GLY A 247 -6.48 -1.36 12.78
N ASN A 248 -6.95 -2.36 13.53
CA ASN A 248 -7.92 -3.39 13.12
C ASN A 248 -8.51 -4.07 14.37
N ALA A 249 -7.70 -4.88 15.07
CA ALA A 249 -8.12 -5.75 16.18
C ALA A 249 -8.75 -5.02 17.38
N GLU A 250 -8.51 -3.72 17.54
CA GLU A 250 -9.10 -2.93 18.63
C GLU A 250 -10.59 -2.63 18.40
N LYS A 251 -11.11 -2.86 17.20
CA LYS A 251 -12.54 -2.75 16.87
C LYS A 251 -13.04 -3.94 16.09
N MET A 252 -13.57 -4.93 16.81
CA MET A 252 -14.09 -6.19 16.24
C MET A 252 -15.61 -6.20 16.01
N ARG A 253 -16.31 -5.15 16.40
CA ARG A 253 -17.77 -5.03 16.25
C ARG A 253 -18.18 -3.63 15.85
N ASP A 254 -19.14 -3.52 14.94
CA ASP A 254 -19.77 -2.24 14.62
C ASP A 254 -20.84 -1.91 15.66
N GLU A 255 -20.69 -0.80 16.37
CA GLU A 255 -21.58 -0.43 17.48
C GLU A 255 -23.02 -0.14 17.02
N LYS A 256 -23.21 0.33 15.77
CA LYS A 256 -24.53 0.71 15.25
C LYS A 256 -25.35 -0.49 14.80
N SER A 257 -24.71 -1.41 14.07
CA SER A 257 -25.37 -2.59 13.48
C SER A 257 -25.23 -3.84 14.35
N GLY A 258 -24.28 -3.85 15.30
CA GLY A 258 -23.94 -5.01 16.11
C GLY A 258 -23.24 -6.13 15.34
N GLN A 259 -22.94 -5.94 14.05
CA GLN A 259 -22.30 -6.92 13.18
C GLN A 259 -20.79 -6.99 13.41
N PRO A 260 -20.14 -8.11 13.04
CA PRO A 260 -18.68 -8.20 13.01
C PRO A 260 -18.06 -7.07 12.19
N HIS A 261 -17.01 -6.45 12.72
CA HIS A 261 -16.23 -5.45 12.01
C HIS A 261 -14.98 -6.10 11.46
N THR A 262 -14.87 -6.16 10.13
CA THR A 262 -13.81 -6.88 9.40
C THR A 262 -12.86 -5.94 8.66
N ALA A 263 -12.94 -4.64 8.90
CA ALA A 263 -12.13 -3.62 8.22
C ALA A 263 -11.10 -3.00 9.16
N HIS A 264 -10.09 -2.35 8.58
CA HIS A 264 -9.19 -1.49 9.34
C HIS A 264 -9.94 -0.34 10.00
N THR A 265 -9.30 0.29 10.98
CA THR A 265 -9.82 1.48 11.64
C THR A 265 -9.05 2.74 11.23
N THR A 266 -9.53 3.89 11.70
CA THR A 266 -8.84 5.19 11.59
C THR A 266 -8.23 5.62 12.92
N ASN A 267 -8.11 4.69 13.88
CA ASN A 267 -7.54 4.97 15.18
C ASN A 267 -6.04 5.23 15.08
N PRO A 268 -5.46 6.07 15.95
CA PRO A 268 -4.03 6.23 16.04
C PRO A 268 -3.36 4.92 16.47
N VAL A 269 -2.12 4.70 16.03
CA VAL A 269 -1.31 3.53 16.39
C VAL A 269 -0.38 3.85 17.56
N PRO A 270 -0.06 2.87 18.42
CA PRO A 270 0.94 3.08 19.46
C PRO A 270 2.33 3.28 18.86
N PHE A 271 3.19 4.02 19.56
CA PHE A 271 4.62 4.09 19.28
C PHE A 271 5.39 4.08 20.59
N SER A 272 6.28 3.10 20.75
CA SER A 272 7.13 2.94 21.93
C SER A 272 8.59 2.84 21.51
N LEU A 273 9.43 3.69 22.10
CA LEU A 273 10.89 3.54 22.09
C LEU A 273 11.30 2.76 23.34
N ILE A 274 11.85 1.56 23.16
CA ILE A 274 12.27 0.68 24.24
C ILE A 274 13.79 0.47 24.12
N MET A 275 14.55 0.91 25.12
CA MET A 275 16.00 0.76 25.18
C MET A 275 16.45 0.82 26.63
N ASP A 276 17.59 0.20 26.96
CA ASP A 276 18.19 0.39 28.28
C ASP A 276 18.89 1.76 28.35
N GLY A 277 18.92 2.36 29.52
CA GLY A 277 19.56 3.65 29.79
C GLY A 277 21.10 3.59 29.81
N GLY A 278 21.72 2.42 29.62
CA GLY A 278 23.16 2.19 29.68
C GLY A 278 23.74 2.09 31.11
N GLU A 279 24.86 1.38 31.27
CA GLU A 279 25.66 1.36 32.50
C GLU A 279 26.23 2.77 32.80
N GLY A 280 26.06 3.25 34.04
CA GLY A 280 26.54 4.56 34.48
C GLY A 280 25.51 5.70 34.46
N CYS A 281 24.26 5.43 34.06
CA CYS A 281 23.17 6.39 34.15
C CYS A 281 22.54 6.40 35.55
N ASP A 282 23.26 7.01 36.50
CA ASP A 282 22.73 7.47 37.77
C ASP A 282 21.70 8.60 37.49
N GLY A 283 20.41 8.26 37.39
CA GLY A 283 19.32 9.25 37.24
C GLY A 283 18.91 9.65 35.80
N ARG A 284 18.66 8.66 34.92
CA ARG A 284 18.13 8.77 33.54
C ARG A 284 17.41 10.08 33.17
N LYS A 285 17.99 10.85 32.25
CA LYS A 285 17.29 11.85 31.44
C LYS A 285 16.36 11.09 30.49
N ARG A 286 15.07 11.02 30.82
CA ARG A 286 14.04 10.34 30.00
C ARG A 286 14.09 10.92 28.58
N ILE A 287 14.26 10.06 27.57
CA ILE A 287 14.09 10.48 26.17
C ILE A 287 12.64 10.89 26.00
N GLU A 288 12.42 12.16 25.67
CA GLU A 288 11.09 12.67 25.39
C GLU A 288 10.75 12.43 23.93
N LEU A 289 9.53 11.91 23.70
CA LEU A 289 8.96 11.79 22.38
C LEU A 289 7.99 12.94 22.11
N ARG A 290 7.84 13.31 20.85
CA ARG A 290 6.77 14.22 20.41
C ARG A 290 5.42 13.52 20.42
N GLU A 291 4.35 14.30 20.49
CA GLU A 291 2.96 13.82 20.55
C GLU A 291 2.21 13.97 19.20
N ASP A 292 2.82 14.64 18.21
CA ASP A 292 2.26 14.92 16.87
C ASP A 292 2.77 13.93 15.79
N GLY A 293 3.16 12.73 16.19
CA GLY A 293 3.82 11.76 15.33
C GLY A 293 2.96 11.17 14.21
N ILE A 294 3.58 10.91 13.07
CA ILE A 294 3.01 10.14 11.95
C ILE A 294 3.95 9.00 11.53
N LEU A 295 3.48 8.06 10.70
CA LEU A 295 4.31 6.93 10.24
C LEU A 295 5.61 7.36 9.55
N ALA A 296 5.59 8.48 8.82
CA ALA A 296 6.76 9.04 8.15
C ALA A 296 7.88 9.47 9.12
N ASP A 297 7.59 9.59 10.42
CA ASP A 297 8.55 9.99 11.45
C ASP A 297 9.35 8.80 12.02
N ILE A 298 8.94 7.56 11.75
CA ILE A 298 9.59 6.34 12.27
C ILE A 298 11.00 6.20 11.68
N ALA A 299 11.15 6.33 10.36
CA ALA A 299 12.45 6.20 9.69
C ALA A 299 13.47 7.27 10.14
N PRO A 300 13.13 8.58 10.20
CA PRO A 300 13.97 9.59 10.82
C PRO A 300 14.37 9.26 12.28
N THR A 301 13.46 8.69 13.05
CA THR A 301 13.74 8.29 14.44
C THR A 301 14.76 7.15 14.49
N ALA A 302 14.63 6.14 13.62
CA ALA A 302 15.60 5.05 13.50
C ALA A 302 16.98 5.56 13.08
N LEU A 303 17.05 6.49 12.11
CA LEU A 303 18.31 7.11 11.69
C LEU A 303 18.99 7.88 12.84
N LYS A 304 18.21 8.64 13.64
CA LYS A 304 18.73 9.34 14.83
C LYS A 304 19.33 8.38 15.87
N LEU A 305 18.69 7.23 16.10
CA LEU A 305 19.22 6.19 17.00
C LEU A 305 20.50 5.54 16.47
N LEU A 306 20.62 5.40 15.16
CA LEU A 306 21.81 4.83 14.50
C LEU A 306 22.92 5.87 14.26
N HIS A 307 22.71 7.13 14.67
CA HIS A 307 23.62 8.24 14.41
C HIS A 307 23.93 8.44 12.91
N ILE A 308 22.92 8.24 12.05
CA ILE A 308 23.01 8.44 10.60
C ILE A 308 22.27 9.72 10.21
N ASP A 309 22.88 10.53 9.35
CA ASP A 309 22.27 11.75 8.85
C ASP A 309 21.00 11.45 8.04
N GLN A 310 19.92 12.17 8.36
CA GLN A 310 18.67 12.10 7.63
C GLN A 310 18.83 12.75 6.24
N PRO A 311 18.49 12.03 5.15
CA PRO A 311 18.55 12.59 3.81
C PRO A 311 17.42 13.59 3.56
N VAL A 312 17.64 14.55 2.65
CA VAL A 312 16.69 15.63 2.33
C VAL A 312 15.35 15.10 1.79
N ALA A 313 15.36 13.97 1.08
CA ALA A 313 14.15 13.35 0.55
C ALA A 313 13.22 12.79 1.64
N MET A 314 13.74 12.50 2.84
CA MET A 314 12.95 12.03 3.96
C MET A 314 12.41 13.23 4.73
N THR A 315 11.15 13.61 4.50
CA THR A 315 10.57 14.86 5.05
C THR A 315 9.92 14.70 6.43
N GLY A 316 9.80 13.47 6.93
CA GLY A 316 9.42 13.20 8.32
C GLY A 316 10.42 13.78 9.30
N ARG A 317 10.06 13.82 10.58
CA ARG A 317 10.90 14.37 11.65
C ARG A 317 11.00 13.36 12.77
N SER A 318 12.21 13.12 13.27
CA SER A 318 12.40 12.21 14.41
C SER A 318 11.42 12.52 15.55
N LEU A 319 10.82 11.48 16.12
CA LEU A 319 9.95 11.56 17.29
C LEU A 319 10.73 11.86 18.56
N ILE A 320 12.03 11.56 18.62
CA ILE A 320 12.91 11.93 19.73
C ILE A 320 13.18 13.45 19.68
N LYS A 321 12.90 14.15 20.78
CA LYS A 321 13.17 15.60 20.92
C LYS A 321 14.66 15.96 20.89
#